data_AF-A0A1Y2DS69-F1
#
_entry.id   AF-A0A1Y2DS69-F1
#
_cell.length_a   1.000
_cell.length_b   1.000
_cell.length_c   1.000
_cell.angle_alpha   90.00
_cell.angle_beta   90.00
_cell.angle_gamma   90.00
#
_symmetry.space_group_name_H-M   'P 1'
#
loop_
_entity.id
_entity.type
_entity.pdbx_description
1 polymer ?
#
loop_
_entity_poly.entity_id
_entity_poly.type
_entity_poly.pdbx_seq_one_letter_code
_entity_poly.pdbx_strand_id
1 'polypeptide(L)'
;MNSSSLNLESEFENAVSAVRNAFNNKITEKNSEVVLLKNQLFKKQNEIKEYIQKIEQLENYIYKCDKKMNEMSKTIAKLTSFKKNVLQSFGEEDLEEYKNKDNSDDFLQTGEINSRNNFKNSLSSLKLNSNSSSESTSTLVSNKYDLDYLAKKESLKKSYDSPVLSEEQTETIDGRDFFKLARIKLSYDQFTSLLNNVKAYNNRDQGKEKTLENIEIALGEEHHDLYEQFEQLLRIY
;
A
#
# COMPACT_ATOMS: atom_id res chain seq x y z
N MET A 1 38.82 -77.81 4.42
CA MET A 1 37.60 -77.17 3.89
C MET A 1 36.94 -76.17 4.86
N ASN A 2 37.27 -76.15 6.16
CA ASN A 2 36.60 -75.26 7.14
C ASN A 2 37.02 -73.77 7.13
N SER A 3 38.21 -73.43 6.63
CA SER A 3 38.75 -72.07 6.70
C SER A 3 38.04 -71.06 5.79
N SER A 4 37.57 -71.49 4.61
CA SER A 4 36.85 -70.62 3.68
C SER A 4 35.44 -70.25 4.16
N SER A 5 34.76 -71.15 4.86
CA SER A 5 33.42 -70.90 5.41
C SER A 5 33.45 -69.91 6.59
N LEU A 6 34.48 -70.00 7.44
CA LEU A 6 34.66 -69.07 8.57
C LEU A 6 35.00 -67.65 8.09
N ASN A 7 35.68 -67.51 6.96
CA ASN A 7 36.01 -66.21 6.37
C ASN A 7 34.76 -65.51 5.82
N LEU A 8 33.89 -66.24 5.11
CA LEU A 8 32.62 -65.71 4.58
C LEU A 8 31.67 -65.23 5.70
N GLU A 9 31.60 -65.97 6.81
CA GLU A 9 30.78 -65.59 7.97
C GLU A 9 31.29 -64.28 8.60
N SER A 10 32.60 -64.13 8.75
CA SER A 10 33.21 -62.89 9.24
C SER A 10 32.98 -61.72 8.30
N GLU A 11 33.03 -61.94 6.99
CA GLU A 11 32.82 -60.91 5.98
C GLU A 11 31.36 -60.44 5.95
N PHE A 12 30.42 -61.37 6.12
CA PHE A 12 29.00 -61.08 6.28
C PHE A 12 28.72 -60.28 7.57
N GLU A 13 29.25 -60.69 8.71
CA GLU A 13 29.08 -59.97 9.98
C GLU A 13 29.69 -58.55 9.93
N ASN A 14 30.82 -58.39 9.23
CA ASN A 14 31.41 -57.08 8.98
C ASN A 14 30.50 -56.20 8.11
N ALA A 15 29.88 -56.77 7.05
CA ALA A 15 28.95 -56.05 6.20
C ALA A 15 27.67 -55.63 6.95
N VAL A 16 27.10 -56.53 7.75
CA VAL A 16 25.92 -56.25 8.60
C VAL A 16 26.25 -55.16 9.62
N SER A 17 27.42 -55.24 10.26
CA SER A 17 27.90 -54.23 11.20
C SER A 17 28.11 -52.87 10.52
N ALA A 18 28.67 -52.85 9.30
CA ALA A 18 28.84 -51.62 8.52
C ALA A 18 27.50 -50.95 8.19
N VAL A 19 26.49 -51.73 7.77
CA VAL A 19 25.14 -51.23 7.49
C VAL A 19 24.48 -50.69 8.76
N ARG A 20 24.56 -51.43 9.87
CA ARG A 20 24.02 -50.98 11.17
C ARG A 20 24.67 -49.67 11.62
N ASN A 21 25.98 -49.56 11.50
CA ASN A 21 26.71 -48.35 11.88
C ASN A 21 26.35 -47.16 10.98
N ALA A 22 26.27 -47.37 9.66
CA ALA A 22 25.84 -46.33 8.73
C ALA A 22 24.42 -45.82 9.03
N PHE A 23 23.50 -46.74 9.34
CA PHE A 23 22.14 -46.40 9.72
C PHE A 23 22.06 -45.62 11.04
N ASN A 24 22.78 -46.08 12.07
CA ASN A 24 22.86 -45.40 13.37
C ASN A 24 23.47 -43.99 13.25
N ASN A 25 24.50 -43.83 12.42
CA ASN A 25 25.10 -42.52 12.14
C ASN A 25 24.07 -41.59 11.50
N LYS A 26 23.30 -42.08 10.51
CA LYS A 26 22.27 -41.28 9.83
C LYS A 26 21.12 -40.90 10.76
N ILE A 27 20.72 -41.78 11.67
CA ILE A 27 19.75 -41.46 12.73
C ILE A 27 20.30 -40.35 13.62
N THR A 28 21.56 -40.46 14.03
CA THR A 28 22.19 -39.48 14.94
C THR A 28 22.31 -38.11 14.28
N GLU A 29 22.68 -38.07 13.01
CA GLU A 29 22.73 -36.85 12.20
C GLU A 29 21.34 -36.21 12.05
N LYS A 30 20.31 -37.00 11.73
CA LYS A 30 18.94 -36.49 11.65
C LYS A 30 18.42 -36.00 12.99
N ASN A 31 18.76 -36.68 14.09
CA ASN A 31 18.41 -36.23 15.43
C ASN A 31 19.07 -34.89 15.77
N SER A 32 20.35 -34.70 15.42
CA SER A 32 21.04 -33.42 15.66
C SER A 32 20.44 -32.29 14.81
N GLU A 33 20.09 -32.57 13.55
CA GLU A 33 19.39 -31.62 12.67
C GLU A 33 18.04 -31.18 13.26
N VAL A 34 17.24 -32.14 13.75
CA VAL A 34 15.96 -31.83 14.41
C VAL A 34 16.14 -30.94 15.64
N VAL A 35 17.19 -31.17 16.44
CA VAL A 35 17.50 -30.32 17.61
C VAL A 35 17.86 -28.90 17.18
N LEU A 36 18.69 -28.76 16.13
CA LEU A 36 19.06 -27.44 15.59
C LEU A 36 17.84 -26.69 15.06
N LEU A 37 16.98 -27.36 14.29
CA LEU A 37 15.75 -26.76 13.76
C LEU A 37 14.80 -26.34 14.88
N LYS A 38 14.63 -27.16 15.93
CA LYS A 38 13.83 -26.78 17.12
C LYS A 38 14.38 -25.54 17.81
N ASN A 39 15.70 -25.43 17.94
CA ASN A 39 16.33 -24.25 18.53
C ASN A 39 16.13 -23.00 17.67
N GLN A 40 16.24 -23.11 16.34
CA GLN A 40 15.96 -22.01 15.43
C GLN A 40 14.48 -21.58 15.49
N LEU A 41 13.57 -22.55 15.50
CA LEU A 41 12.13 -22.30 15.65
C LEU A 41 11.85 -21.55 16.95
N PHE A 42 12.46 -21.96 18.07
CA PHE A 42 12.31 -21.29 19.36
C PHE A 42 12.81 -19.84 19.33
N LYS A 43 13.96 -19.57 18.70
CA LYS A 43 14.46 -18.20 18.51
C LYS A 43 13.48 -17.35 17.73
N LYS A 44 12.96 -17.87 16.60
CA LYS A 44 11.97 -17.16 15.78
C LYS A 44 10.65 -16.94 16.51
N GLN A 45 10.21 -17.89 17.32
CA GLN A 45 9.05 -17.74 18.19
C GLN A 45 9.21 -16.57 19.17
N ASN A 46 10.40 -16.41 19.75
CA ASN A 46 10.70 -15.31 20.67
C ASN A 46 10.77 -13.96 19.94
N GLU A 47 11.43 -13.89 18.78
CA GLU A 47 11.44 -12.68 17.94
C GLU A 47 10.02 -12.24 17.58
N ILE A 48 9.16 -13.18 17.17
CA ILE A 48 7.74 -12.91 16.88
C ILE A 48 7.03 -12.32 18.11
N LYS A 49 7.28 -12.88 19.29
CA LYS A 49 6.68 -12.39 20.53
C LYS A 49 7.12 -10.96 20.86
N GLU A 50 8.39 -10.63 20.66
CA GLU A 50 8.91 -9.28 20.84
C GLU A 50 8.29 -8.29 19.85
N TYR A 51 8.15 -8.66 18.58
CA TYR A 51 7.50 -7.82 17.58
C TYR A 51 6.03 -7.58 17.89
N ILE A 52 5.29 -8.59 18.35
CA ILE A 52 3.89 -8.42 18.78
C ILE A 52 3.79 -7.40 19.92
N GLN A 53 4.64 -7.51 20.94
CA GLN A 53 4.66 -6.54 22.04
C GLN A 53 5.00 -5.13 21.56
N LYS A 54 5.92 -5.00 20.59
CA LYS A 54 6.28 -3.71 20.03
C LYS A 54 5.14 -3.08 19.25
N ILE A 55 4.41 -3.87 18.46
CA ILE A 55 3.22 -3.42 17.73
C ILE A 55 2.17 -2.91 18.71
N GLU A 56 1.86 -3.66 19.76
CA GLU A 56 0.90 -3.25 20.79
C GLU A 56 1.29 -1.90 21.45
N GLN A 57 2.58 -1.69 21.73
CA GLN A 57 3.06 -0.41 22.25
C GLN A 57 2.86 0.75 21.27
N LEU A 58 3.12 0.52 19.99
CA LEU A 58 2.97 1.55 18.94
C LEU A 58 1.50 1.89 18.70
N GLU A 59 0.61 0.89 18.66
CA GLU A 59 -0.84 1.09 18.55
C GLU A 59 -1.36 1.95 19.70
N ASN A 60 -0.92 1.67 20.94
CA ASN A 60 -1.26 2.48 22.10
C ASN A 60 -0.75 3.92 21.99
N TYR A 61 0.42 4.15 21.38
CA TYR A 61 0.95 5.49 21.15
C TYR A 61 0.12 6.25 20.12
N ILE A 62 -0.20 5.61 18.99
CA ILE A 62 -1.05 6.16 17.93
C ILE A 62 -2.42 6.55 18.51
N TYR A 63 -3.05 5.66 19.28
CA TYR A 63 -4.32 5.95 19.94
C TYR A 63 -4.28 7.21 20.83
N LYS A 64 -3.20 7.40 21.59
CA LYS A 64 -3.01 8.60 22.42
C LYS A 64 -2.81 9.85 21.56
N CYS A 65 -2.04 9.76 20.49
CA CYS A 65 -1.83 10.84 19.54
C CYS A 65 -3.15 11.26 18.86
N ASP A 66 -3.95 10.30 18.39
CA ASP A 66 -5.25 10.57 17.78
C ASP A 66 -6.22 11.24 18.75
N LYS A 67 -6.24 10.80 20.00
CA LYS A 67 -7.05 11.45 21.05
C LYS A 67 -6.64 12.91 21.22
N LYS A 68 -5.33 13.20 21.33
CA LYS A 68 -4.81 14.57 21.47
C LYS A 68 -5.10 15.41 20.22
N MET A 69 -4.95 14.83 19.03
CA MET A 69 -5.27 15.50 17.77
C MET A 69 -6.74 15.90 17.69
N ASN A 70 -7.64 15.01 18.12
CA ASN A 70 -9.08 15.31 18.20
C ASN A 70 -9.41 16.43 19.19
N GLU A 71 -8.73 16.48 20.33
CA GLU A 71 -8.87 17.57 21.31
C GLU A 71 -8.40 18.91 20.72
N MET A 72 -7.23 18.92 20.08
CA MET A 72 -6.68 20.12 19.43
C MET A 72 -7.51 20.57 18.23
N SER A 73 -8.08 19.64 17.46
CA SER A 73 -8.99 19.97 16.36
C SER A 73 -10.24 20.71 16.87
N LYS A 74 -10.75 20.33 18.05
CA LYS A 74 -11.87 21.04 18.69
C LYS A 74 -11.47 22.44 19.16
N THR A 75 -10.25 22.64 19.68
CA THR A 75 -9.79 23.98 20.08
C THR A 75 -9.62 24.87 18.86
N ILE A 76 -9.01 24.36 17.78
CA ILE A 76 -8.88 25.08 16.50
C ILE A 76 -10.25 25.49 15.95
N ALA A 77 -11.24 24.60 15.97
CA ALA A 77 -12.61 24.94 15.53
C ALA A 77 -13.24 26.06 16.36
N LYS A 78 -13.04 26.05 17.68
CA LYS A 78 -13.50 27.12 18.58
C LYS A 78 -12.79 28.45 18.30
N LEU A 79 -11.46 28.42 18.12
CA LEU A 79 -10.65 29.59 17.77
C LEU A 79 -11.06 30.19 16.42
N THR A 80 -11.33 29.33 15.42
CA THR A 80 -11.79 29.74 14.10
C THR A 80 -13.16 30.42 14.19
N SER A 81 -14.09 29.84 14.97
CA SER A 81 -15.41 30.43 15.22
C SER A 81 -15.31 31.77 15.95
N PHE A 82 -14.43 31.86 16.96
CA PHE A 82 -14.17 33.11 17.68
C PHE A 82 -13.62 34.19 16.74
N LYS A 83 -12.58 33.88 15.94
CA LYS A 83 -12.03 34.79 14.93
C LYS A 83 -13.13 35.31 14.01
N LYS A 84 -13.98 34.42 13.47
CA LYS A 84 -15.11 34.80 12.61
C LYS A 84 -16.05 35.78 13.32
N ASN A 85 -16.45 35.48 14.55
CA ASN A 85 -17.37 36.33 15.31
C ASN A 85 -16.76 37.71 15.63
N VAL A 86 -15.47 37.75 15.97
CA VAL A 86 -14.75 39.01 16.21
C VAL A 86 -14.70 39.85 14.94
N LEU A 87 -14.34 39.26 13.79
CA LEU A 87 -14.34 39.96 12.50
C LEU A 87 -15.75 40.47 12.12
N GLN A 88 -16.79 39.67 12.35
CA GLN A 88 -18.19 40.08 12.11
C GLN A 88 -18.61 41.26 13.01
N SER A 89 -18.09 41.32 14.24
CA SER A 89 -18.42 42.38 15.20
C SER A 89 -17.85 43.75 14.86
N PHE A 90 -16.84 43.82 13.99
CA PHE A 90 -16.23 45.08 13.54
C PHE A 90 -16.91 45.70 12.32
N GLY A 91 -17.96 45.08 11.77
CA GLY A 91 -18.67 45.61 10.60
C GLY A 91 -17.88 45.45 9.30
N GLU A 92 -18.59 45.25 8.18
CA GLU A 92 -18.02 45.02 6.84
C GLU A 92 -17.31 46.25 6.22
N GLU A 93 -17.00 47.29 7.00
CA GLU A 93 -16.70 48.61 6.44
C GLU A 93 -15.22 48.89 6.12
N ASP A 94 -14.26 48.05 6.58
CA ASP A 94 -12.81 48.33 6.38
C ASP A 94 -11.94 47.10 5.99
N LEU A 95 -12.51 46.01 5.46
CA LEU A 95 -11.77 44.76 5.23
C LEU A 95 -11.55 44.33 3.77
N GLU A 96 -12.09 45.04 2.79
CA GLU A 96 -11.77 44.77 1.37
C GLU A 96 -10.35 45.23 0.99
N GLU A 97 -9.68 46.05 1.82
CA GLU A 97 -8.29 46.45 1.61
C GLU A 97 -7.26 45.43 2.17
N TYR A 98 -7.66 44.56 3.10
CA TYR A 98 -6.79 43.50 3.63
C TYR A 98 -6.89 42.16 2.89
N LYS A 99 -7.89 41.98 2.00
CA LYS A 99 -7.99 40.78 1.16
C LYS A 99 -7.02 40.77 -0.02
N ASN A 100 -6.46 41.92 -0.41
CA ASN A 100 -5.67 42.05 -1.64
C ASN A 100 -4.14 41.97 -1.45
N LYS A 101 -3.63 41.79 -0.22
CA LYS A 101 -2.18 41.71 0.05
C LYS A 101 -1.62 40.35 0.45
N ASP A 102 -2.46 39.34 0.69
CA ASP A 102 -2.02 37.96 0.89
C ASP A 102 -2.25 37.12 -0.39
N ASN A 103 -1.74 37.62 -1.53
CA ASN A 103 -1.55 36.83 -2.75
C ASN A 103 -0.18 36.11 -2.76
N SER A 104 0.29 35.71 -1.59
CA SER A 104 1.44 34.83 -1.39
C SER A 104 1.16 33.93 -0.19
N ASP A 105 0.41 32.85 -0.42
CA ASP A 105 0.56 31.53 0.22
C ASP A 105 -0.77 30.76 0.21
N ASP A 106 -0.88 29.87 -0.78
CA ASP A 106 -1.15 28.44 -0.60
C ASP A 106 -1.66 27.98 0.78
N PHE A 107 -2.93 28.23 1.16
CA PHE A 107 -3.64 27.36 2.10
C PHE A 107 -5.16 27.63 2.16
N LEU A 108 -5.93 26.57 1.90
CA LEU A 108 -7.38 26.42 2.18
C LEU A 108 -8.38 27.09 1.25
N GLN A 109 -8.50 26.53 0.04
CA GLN A 109 -9.78 26.48 -0.65
C GLN A 109 -10.55 25.22 -0.22
N THR A 110 -11.47 25.43 0.71
CA THR A 110 -12.77 24.74 0.86
C THR A 110 -12.87 23.31 0.32
N GLY A 111 -12.65 22.33 1.20
CA GLY A 111 -13.20 20.99 1.08
C GLY A 111 -14.31 20.81 2.11
N GLU A 112 -15.57 20.96 1.68
CA GLU A 112 -16.71 20.44 2.43
C GLU A 112 -16.54 18.92 2.58
N ILE A 113 -16.12 18.45 3.76
CA ILE A 113 -16.08 17.00 4.04
C ILE A 113 -17.50 16.55 4.44
N ASN A 114 -18.35 16.43 3.44
CA ASN A 114 -19.40 15.42 3.42
C ASN A 114 -18.72 14.05 3.26
N SER A 115 -18.24 13.46 4.36
CA SER A 115 -17.80 12.06 4.41
C SER A 115 -17.98 11.48 5.81
N ARG A 116 -19.19 11.61 6.36
CA ARG A 116 -19.74 10.62 7.29
C ARG A 116 -20.74 9.81 6.49
N ASN A 117 -20.39 8.56 6.11
CA ASN A 117 -21.32 7.41 6.08
C ASN A 117 -20.77 6.07 5.54
N ASN A 118 -19.51 5.93 5.10
CA ASN A 118 -19.06 4.66 4.49
C ASN A 118 -18.04 3.82 5.29
N PHE A 119 -17.99 3.91 6.62
CA PHE A 119 -17.11 3.07 7.46
C PHE A 119 -17.83 2.24 8.53
N LYS A 120 -19.08 1.82 8.27
CA LYS A 120 -19.80 0.88 9.14
C LYS A 120 -20.09 -0.51 8.52
N ASN A 121 -19.62 -0.81 7.31
CA ASN A 121 -20.06 -2.01 6.59
C ASN A 121 -19.01 -3.13 6.37
N SER A 122 -17.93 -3.18 7.16
CA SER A 122 -16.96 -4.30 7.06
C SER A 122 -16.63 -5.00 8.38
N LEU A 123 -17.41 -4.82 9.44
CA LEU A 123 -17.28 -5.62 10.66
C LEU A 123 -18.58 -6.37 10.99
N SER A 124 -19.05 -7.21 10.05
CA SER A 124 -20.06 -8.22 10.36
C SER A 124 -20.06 -9.35 9.32
N SER A 125 -19.08 -10.24 9.38
CA SER A 125 -19.20 -11.56 8.74
C SER A 125 -18.33 -12.59 9.46
N LEU A 126 -18.70 -12.87 10.71
CA LEU A 126 -18.51 -14.18 11.34
C LEU A 126 -19.76 -14.46 12.18
N LYS A 127 -20.80 -15.03 11.57
CA LYS A 127 -21.73 -15.91 12.30
C LYS A 127 -22.49 -16.85 11.36
N LEU A 128 -22.45 -18.11 11.75
CA LEU A 128 -23.00 -19.29 11.12
C LEU A 128 -24.53 -19.31 11.18
N ASN A 129 -25.13 -19.76 10.08
CA ASN A 129 -26.23 -20.71 9.91
C ASN A 129 -27.31 -20.86 11.03
N SER A 130 -28.58 -20.58 10.69
CA SER A 130 -29.73 -21.48 10.93
C SER A 130 -31.01 -21.02 10.20
N ASN A 131 -31.80 -22.00 9.77
CA ASN A 131 -33.00 -21.97 8.92
C ASN A 131 -34.17 -21.05 9.35
N SER A 132 -34.95 -20.52 8.39
CA SER A 132 -36.35 -20.92 8.08
C SER A 132 -37.14 -19.88 7.25
N SER A 133 -37.70 -20.35 6.13
CA SER A 133 -38.97 -19.97 5.45
C SER A 133 -39.57 -18.56 5.58
N SER A 134 -39.73 -17.84 4.46
CA SER A 134 -41.04 -17.53 3.79
C SER A 134 -40.99 -16.31 2.85
N GLU A 135 -41.50 -16.53 1.64
CA GLU A 135 -42.21 -15.67 0.66
C GLU A 135 -42.02 -14.13 0.55
N SER A 136 -41.67 -13.75 -0.70
CA SER A 136 -42.25 -12.67 -1.55
C SER A 136 -42.22 -11.19 -1.12
N THR A 137 -41.53 -10.35 -1.90
CA THR A 137 -42.14 -9.38 -2.87
C THR A 137 -41.08 -8.40 -3.44
N SER A 138 -41.32 -7.99 -4.68
CA SER A 138 -40.51 -7.11 -5.54
C SER A 138 -40.27 -5.71 -5.00
N THR A 139 -39.12 -5.09 -5.30
CA THR A 139 -39.10 -3.74 -5.92
C THR A 139 -37.77 -3.41 -6.59
N LEU A 140 -37.86 -3.10 -7.89
CA LEU A 140 -36.84 -2.45 -8.71
C LEU A 140 -36.73 -0.97 -8.30
N VAL A 141 -35.52 -0.43 -8.17
CA VAL A 141 -35.27 1.01 -8.30
C VAL A 141 -34.04 1.23 -9.16
N SER A 142 -34.34 1.60 -10.41
CA SER A 142 -33.44 2.16 -11.41
C SER A 142 -32.77 3.43 -10.88
N ASN A 143 -31.46 3.59 -11.12
CA ASN A 143 -30.82 4.90 -11.09
C ASN A 143 -30.20 5.21 -12.45
N LYS A 144 -30.75 6.29 -13.01
CA LYS A 144 -30.48 6.94 -14.29
C LYS A 144 -29.06 7.49 -14.36
N TYR A 145 -28.42 7.29 -15.50
CA TYR A 145 -27.26 8.05 -15.94
C TYR A 145 -27.68 9.48 -16.29
N ASP A 146 -26.93 10.48 -15.81
CA ASP A 146 -26.84 11.77 -16.50
C ASP A 146 -25.42 11.90 -17.05
N LEU A 147 -25.37 11.93 -18.37
CA LEU A 147 -24.22 11.85 -19.25
C LEU A 147 -24.23 13.15 -20.06
N ASP A 148 -23.77 14.24 -19.45
CA ASP A 148 -23.63 15.53 -20.14
C ASP A 148 -22.19 15.99 -19.97
N TYR A 149 -21.41 15.96 -21.06
CA TYR A 149 -20.46 16.99 -21.50
C TYR A 149 -19.60 16.44 -22.65
N LEU A 150 -20.22 16.34 -23.82
CA LEU A 150 -19.53 16.18 -25.11
C LEU A 150 -20.21 17.11 -26.12
N ALA A 151 -19.72 18.35 -26.22
CA ALA A 151 -19.86 19.20 -27.42
C ALA A 151 -19.11 20.53 -27.26
N LYS A 152 -17.87 20.61 -27.75
CA LYS A 152 -17.50 21.69 -28.67
C LYS A 152 -16.27 21.32 -29.51
N LYS A 153 -16.50 21.31 -30.82
CA LYS A 153 -15.53 21.03 -31.87
C LYS A 153 -14.68 22.25 -32.23
N GLU A 154 -13.43 21.93 -32.54
CA GLU A 154 -12.64 22.30 -33.73
C GLU A 154 -12.23 23.75 -34.04
N SER A 155 -10.94 23.82 -34.36
CA SER A 155 -10.26 24.63 -35.39
C SER A 155 -9.81 26.04 -35.05
N LEU A 156 -8.48 26.21 -34.97
CA LEU A 156 -7.69 27.23 -35.66
C LEU A 156 -6.24 26.73 -35.76
N LYS A 157 -5.68 26.68 -36.98
CA LYS A 157 -4.29 26.31 -37.33
C LYS A 157 -3.59 27.52 -37.97
N LYS A 158 -2.23 27.49 -37.92
CA LYS A 158 -1.18 28.27 -38.63
C LYS A 158 -0.80 29.63 -37.99
N SER A 159 0.45 30.12 -37.99
CA SER A 159 1.81 29.77 -38.46
C SER A 159 2.74 30.93 -37.99
N TYR A 160 3.99 30.81 -37.51
CA TYR A 160 5.28 30.70 -38.23
C TYR A 160 6.48 30.70 -37.25
N ASP A 161 7.53 29.95 -37.61
CA ASP A 161 9.00 30.12 -37.47
C ASP A 161 9.68 30.71 -36.20
N SER A 162 10.48 29.89 -35.50
CA SER A 162 11.94 29.79 -35.75
C SER A 162 12.62 28.73 -34.87
N PRO A 163 13.76 28.15 -35.31
CA PRO A 163 14.41 27.02 -34.66
C PRO A 163 15.62 27.45 -33.80
N VAL A 164 15.64 27.06 -32.52
CA VAL A 164 16.85 27.11 -31.69
C VAL A 164 16.96 25.82 -30.87
N LEU A 165 17.97 25.03 -31.20
CA LEU A 165 18.55 23.99 -30.37
C LEU A 165 19.03 24.60 -29.05
N SER A 166 18.66 24.03 -27.91
CA SER A 166 19.59 23.64 -26.82
C SER A 166 18.86 23.29 -25.52
N GLU A 167 19.46 22.31 -24.84
CA GLU A 167 19.30 21.92 -23.44
C GLU A 167 18.23 20.86 -23.12
N GLU A 168 18.75 19.66 -22.81
CA GLU A 168 18.16 18.66 -21.92
C GLU A 168 17.69 19.35 -20.64
N GLN A 169 16.52 19.95 -20.68
CA GLN A 169 15.74 20.17 -19.48
C GLN A 169 15.23 18.79 -19.10
N THR A 170 15.76 18.23 -18.03
CA THR A 170 15.13 17.11 -17.34
C THR A 170 13.71 17.56 -17.02
N GLU A 171 12.75 17.19 -17.86
CA GLU A 171 11.34 17.35 -17.60
C GLU A 171 11.10 16.65 -16.27
N THR A 172 11.05 17.41 -15.18
CA THR A 172 10.72 16.89 -13.87
C THR A 172 9.25 16.52 -13.95
N ILE A 173 8.99 15.25 -14.24
CA ILE A 173 7.62 14.72 -14.30
C ILE A 173 6.95 15.05 -12.97
N ASP A 174 5.85 15.82 -13.00
CA ASP A 174 5.06 16.08 -11.81
C ASP A 174 4.30 14.80 -11.44
N GLY A 175 4.56 14.29 -10.23
CA GLY A 175 3.87 13.11 -9.71
C GLY A 175 2.34 13.26 -9.74
N ARG A 176 1.82 14.49 -9.57
CA ARG A 176 0.37 14.75 -9.64
C ARG A 176 -0.19 14.49 -11.02
N ASP A 177 0.51 14.92 -12.06
CA ASP A 177 0.05 14.75 -13.44
C ASP A 177 0.26 13.31 -13.93
N PHE A 178 1.32 12.64 -13.47
CA PHE A 178 1.48 11.20 -13.65
C PHE A 178 0.27 10.40 -13.15
N PHE A 179 -0.18 10.64 -11.91
CA PHE A 179 -1.33 9.89 -11.37
C PHE A 179 -2.65 10.21 -12.07
N LYS A 180 -2.83 11.43 -12.59
CA LYS A 180 -3.98 11.77 -13.44
C LYS A 180 -3.95 10.98 -14.75
N LEU A 181 -2.80 10.97 -15.42
CA LEU A 181 -2.62 10.24 -16.68
C LEU A 181 -2.80 8.73 -16.48
N ALA A 182 -2.14 8.16 -15.47
CA ALA A 182 -2.26 6.75 -15.11
C ALA A 182 -3.71 6.35 -14.81
N ARG A 183 -4.49 7.21 -14.14
CA ARG A 183 -5.91 6.92 -13.86
C ARG A 183 -6.77 6.84 -15.11
N ILE A 184 -6.47 7.64 -16.14
CA ILE A 184 -7.23 7.66 -17.39
C ILE A 184 -6.82 6.48 -18.28
N LYS A 185 -5.54 6.11 -18.25
CA LYS A 185 -4.94 5.13 -19.16
C LYS A 185 -5.04 3.70 -18.67
N LEU A 186 -4.97 3.47 -17.36
CA LEU A 186 -4.98 2.13 -16.77
C LEU A 186 -6.40 1.65 -16.46
N SER A 187 -6.60 0.34 -16.56
CA SER A 187 -7.81 -0.27 -16.00
C SER A 187 -7.86 -0.11 -14.48
N TYR A 188 -9.06 -0.28 -13.90
CA TYR A 188 -9.28 -0.15 -12.47
C TYR A 188 -8.34 -1.06 -11.65
N ASP A 189 -8.12 -2.30 -12.09
CA ASP A 189 -7.28 -3.26 -11.38
C ASP A 189 -5.79 -2.90 -11.49
N GLN A 190 -5.34 -2.47 -12.67
CA GLN A 190 -3.95 -2.02 -12.89
C GLN A 190 -3.64 -0.76 -12.08
N PHE A 191 -4.55 0.23 -12.10
CA PHE A 191 -4.38 1.46 -11.31
C PHE A 191 -4.40 1.18 -9.81
N THR A 192 -5.23 0.25 -9.34
CA THR A 192 -5.25 -0.19 -7.94
C THR A 192 -3.95 -0.87 -7.56
N SER A 193 -3.41 -1.72 -8.44
CA SER A 193 -2.11 -2.36 -8.26
C SER A 193 -0.96 -1.35 -8.17
N LEU A 194 -0.97 -0.33 -9.04
CA LEU A 194 -0.02 0.79 -9.00
C LEU A 194 -0.08 1.51 -7.63
N LEU A 195 -1.27 1.86 -7.13
CA LEU A 195 -1.42 2.52 -5.83
C LEU A 195 -0.93 1.65 -4.67
N ASN A 196 -1.19 0.35 -4.70
CA ASN A 196 -0.74 -0.57 -3.66
C ASN A 196 0.80 -0.63 -3.61
N ASN A 197 1.45 -0.67 -4.78
CA ASN A 197 2.90 -0.65 -4.87
C ASN A 197 3.48 0.68 -4.38
N VAL A 198 2.92 1.82 -4.80
CA VAL A 198 3.36 3.14 -4.31
C VAL A 198 3.24 3.24 -2.79
N LYS A 199 2.13 2.76 -2.20
CA LYS A 199 1.93 2.74 -0.74
C LYS A 199 2.97 1.87 -0.03
N ALA A 200 3.22 0.66 -0.51
CA ALA A 200 4.18 -0.24 0.10
C ALA A 200 5.62 0.32 0.00
N TYR A 201 5.96 1.01 -1.10
CA TYR A 201 7.24 1.71 -1.22
C TYR A 201 7.35 2.86 -0.21
N ASN A 202 6.33 3.70 -0.12
CA ASN A 202 6.29 4.84 0.81
C ASN A 202 6.36 4.41 2.28
N ASN A 203 5.79 3.25 2.63
CA ASN A 203 5.85 2.67 3.97
C ASN A 203 7.22 2.01 4.29
N ARG A 204 8.13 1.92 3.32
CA ARG A 204 9.39 1.16 3.41
C ARG A 204 9.19 -0.36 3.57
N ASP A 205 8.02 -0.86 3.18
CA ASP A 205 7.71 -2.30 3.18
C ASP A 205 8.31 -3.02 1.96
N GLN A 206 8.64 -2.26 0.89
CA GLN A 206 9.35 -2.76 -0.27
C GLN A 206 10.44 -1.79 -0.74
N GLY A 207 11.54 -2.35 -1.28
CA GLY A 207 12.61 -1.58 -1.89
C GLY A 207 12.26 -1.09 -3.30
N LYS A 208 13.09 -0.19 -3.82
CA LYS A 208 12.91 0.42 -5.15
C LYS A 208 12.87 -0.63 -6.27
N GLU A 209 13.83 -1.54 -6.31
CA GLU A 209 13.94 -2.58 -7.34
C GLU A 209 12.68 -3.46 -7.42
N LYS A 210 12.23 -3.96 -6.26
CA LYS A 210 11.01 -4.77 -6.15
C LYS A 210 9.74 -4.01 -6.54
N THR A 211 9.68 -2.72 -6.22
CA THR A 211 8.56 -1.85 -6.60
C THR A 211 8.47 -1.70 -8.13
N LEU A 212 9.62 -1.52 -8.79
CA LEU A 212 9.69 -1.38 -10.25
C LEU A 212 9.26 -2.69 -10.93
N GLU A 213 9.79 -3.85 -10.50
CA GLU A 213 9.41 -5.16 -11.04
C GLU A 213 7.90 -5.41 -10.93
N ASN A 214 7.30 -5.16 -9.76
CA ASN A 214 5.86 -5.36 -9.55
C ASN A 214 5.01 -4.44 -10.43
N ILE A 215 5.47 -3.22 -10.69
CA ILE A 215 4.76 -2.23 -11.51
C ILE A 215 4.91 -2.57 -13.00
N GLU A 216 6.06 -3.07 -13.44
CA GLU A 216 6.26 -3.58 -14.79
C GLU A 216 5.30 -4.73 -15.09
N ILE A 217 5.17 -5.68 -14.16
CA ILE A 217 4.21 -6.80 -14.27
C ILE A 217 2.77 -6.30 -14.28
N ALA A 218 2.44 -5.28 -13.47
CA ALA A 218 1.08 -4.75 -13.36
C ALA A 218 0.66 -3.91 -14.57
N LEU A 219 1.58 -3.14 -15.17
CA LEU A 219 1.33 -2.29 -16.33
C LEU A 219 1.37 -3.09 -17.64
N GLY A 220 2.19 -4.15 -17.69
CA GLY A 220 2.42 -4.96 -18.89
C GLY A 220 3.11 -4.17 -20.01
N GLU A 221 3.30 -4.79 -21.18
CA GLU A 221 3.90 -4.14 -22.36
C GLU A 221 3.05 -2.99 -22.92
N GLU A 222 1.74 -2.98 -22.64
CA GLU A 222 0.79 -2.01 -23.19
C GLU A 222 1.00 -0.58 -22.67
N HIS A 223 1.56 -0.44 -21.48
CA HIS A 223 1.71 0.84 -20.78
C HIS A 223 3.15 1.08 -20.31
N HIS A 224 4.12 0.69 -21.15
CA HIS A 224 5.55 0.85 -20.86
C HIS A 224 5.97 2.33 -20.70
N ASP A 225 5.29 3.25 -21.38
CA ASP A 225 5.52 4.69 -21.25
C ASP A 225 5.21 5.23 -19.84
N LEU A 226 4.23 4.63 -19.15
CA LEU A 226 3.94 4.95 -17.75
C LEU A 226 4.99 4.35 -16.81
N TYR A 227 5.58 3.21 -17.16
CA TYR A 227 6.67 2.62 -16.40
C TYR A 227 7.92 3.52 -16.45
N GLU A 228 8.35 3.97 -17.63
CA GLU A 228 9.50 4.87 -17.78
C GLU A 228 9.30 6.18 -16.99
N GLN A 229 8.10 6.77 -17.07
CA GLN A 229 7.76 7.97 -16.30
C GLN A 229 7.81 7.74 -14.79
N PHE A 230 7.33 6.57 -14.34
CA PHE A 230 7.36 6.20 -12.93
C PHE A 230 8.78 5.93 -12.42
N GLU A 231 9.62 5.29 -13.22
CA GLU A 231 11.04 5.07 -12.89
C GLU A 231 11.78 6.41 -12.73
N GLN A 232 11.53 7.35 -13.63
CA GLN A 232 12.11 8.69 -13.58
C GLN A 232 11.64 9.47 -12.34
N LEU A 233 10.36 9.37 -11.97
CA LEU A 233 9.83 9.89 -10.70
C LEU A 233 10.55 9.30 -9.48
N LEU A 234 10.76 7.98 -9.47
CA LEU A 234 11.48 7.27 -8.40
C LEU A 234 13.00 7.53 -8.36
N ARG A 235 13.57 8.15 -9.39
CA ARG A 235 14.98 8.52 -9.41
C ARG A 235 15.23 9.91 -8.80
N ILE A 236 14.21 10.75 -8.79
CA ILE A 236 14.27 12.12 -8.27
C ILE A 236 14.06 12.17 -6.75
N TYR A 237 13.35 11.18 -6.18
CA TYR A 237 13.03 11.06 -4.75
C TYR A 237 13.72 9.88 -4.08
#